data_AF-A0A378N7R6-F1
#
_entry.id   AF-A0A378N7R6-F1
#
_cell.length_a   1.000
_cell.length_b   1.000
_cell.length_c   1.000
_cell.angle_alpha   90.00
_cell.angle_beta   90.00
_cell.angle_gamma   90.00
#
_symmetry.space_group_name_H-M   'P 1'
#
loop_
_entity.id
_entity.type
_entity.pdbx_description
1 polymer ?
#
loop_
_entity_poly.entity_id
_entity_poly.type
_entity_poly.pdbx_seq_one_letter_code
_entity_poly.pdbx_strand_id
1 'polypeptide(L)' 'MPPVGLALIIGLGASCAFMLPVATPPNAIVFGTGQIKQSEMIKVGFWLNIISIFVIATVGYLFWL' A
#
# COMPACT_ATOMS: atom_id res chain seq x y z
N MET A 1 -18.76 -5.05 16.79
CA MET A 1 -17.65 -4.37 16.11
C MET A 1 -18.11 -2.99 15.68
N PRO A 2 -17.68 -1.88 16.30
CA PRO A 2 -18.09 -0.55 15.84
C PRO A 2 -17.76 -0.37 14.34
N PRO A 3 -18.73 0.06 13.51
CA PRO A 3 -18.56 0.20 12.06
C PRO A 3 -17.40 1.14 11.68
N VAL A 4 -17.02 2.05 12.58
CA VAL A 4 -15.93 3.00 12.41
C VAL A 4 -14.56 2.34 12.24
N GLY A 5 -14.22 1.29 13.00
CA GLY A 5 -12.89 0.70 12.87
C GLY A 5 -12.73 -0.22 11.65
N LEU A 6 -13.81 -0.83 11.16
CA LEU A 6 -13.79 -1.49 9.84
C LEU A 6 -13.57 -0.46 8.72
N ALA A 7 -14.23 0.70 8.79
CA ALA A 7 -14.04 1.79 7.83
C ALA A 7 -12.60 2.34 7.83
N LEU A 8 -11.99 2.46 9.02
CA LEU A 8 -10.58 2.87 9.17
C LEU A 8 -9.61 1.86 8.53
N ILE A 9 -9.79 0.55 8.80
CA ILE A 9 -8.95 -0.50 8.21
C ILE A 9 -9.05 -0.50 6.69
N ILE A 10 -10.28 -0.36 6.15
CA ILE A 10 -10.51 -0.30 4.71
C ILE A 10 -9.87 0.96 4.10
N GLY A 11 -10.03 2.13 4.73
CA GLY A 11 -9.46 3.39 4.24
C GLY A 11 -7.92 3.39 4.25
N LEU A 12 -7.31 2.83 5.30
CA LEU A 12 -5.85 2.66 5.37
C LEU A 12 -5.36 1.67 4.32
N GLY A 13 -6.05 0.54 4.15
CA GLY A 13 -5.70 -0.46 3.12
C GLY A 13 -5.81 0.08 1.69
N ALA A 14 -6.85 0.86 1.39
CA ALA A 14 -7.03 1.49 0.09
C ALA A 14 -5.92 2.49 -0.26
N SER A 15 -5.32 3.14 0.74
CA SER A 15 -4.21 4.07 0.54
C SER A 15 -2.87 3.37 0.22
N CYS A 16 -2.76 2.07 0.47
CA CYS A 16 -1.53 1.29 0.29
C CYS A 16 -1.38 0.69 -1.12
N ALA A 17 -2.00 1.26 -2.16
CA ALA A 17 -1.92 0.76 -3.54
C ALA A 17 -0.57 1.13 -4.22
N PHE A 18 0.53 0.47 -3.80
CA PHE A 18 1.89 0.78 -4.28
C PHE A 18 2.37 -0.04 -5.49
N MET A 19 1.56 -0.96 -6.02
CA MET A 19 2.01 -1.96 -7.01
C MET A 19 2.12 -1.45 -8.45
N LEU A 20 1.38 -0.42 -8.82
CA LEU A 20 1.28 0.03 -10.22
C LEU A 20 1.79 1.46 -10.36
N PRO A 21 2.55 1.76 -11.43
CA PRO A 21 3.10 3.11 -11.66
C PRO A 21 2.00 4.16 -11.86
N VAL A 22 0.81 3.74 -12.28
CA VAL A 22 -0.35 4.62 -12.50
C VAL A 22 -1.04 5.04 -11.19
N ALA A 23 -0.72 4.42 -10.07
CA ALA A 23 -1.42 4.64 -8.81
C ALA A 23 -1.08 5.99 -8.17
N THR A 24 0.13 6.53 -8.38
CA THR A 24 0.56 7.80 -7.80
C THR A 24 1.50 8.58 -8.74
N PRO A 25 1.36 9.92 -8.85
CA PRO A 25 2.21 10.75 -9.72
C PRO A 25 3.73 10.58 -9.51
N PRO A 26 4.26 10.41 -8.27
CA PRO A 26 5.68 10.20 -8.05
C PRO A 26 6.22 8.93 -8.72
N ASN A 27 5.50 7.80 -8.63
CA ASN A 27 5.94 6.54 -9.24
C ASN A 27 5.98 6.62 -10.78
N ALA A 28 5.05 7.35 -11.39
CA ALA A 28 5.05 7.61 -12.84
C ALA A 28 6.26 8.45 -13.29
N ILE A 29 6.66 9.46 -12.50
CA ILE A 29 7.83 10.30 -12.78
C ILE A 29 9.11 9.46 -12.74
N VAL A 30 9.29 8.61 -11.72
CA VAL A 30 10.48 7.76 -11.60
C VAL A 30 10.51 6.71 -12.72
N PHE A 31 9.37 6.12 -13.09
CA PHE A 31 9.29 5.21 -14.23
C PHE A 31 9.63 5.90 -15.56
N GLY A 32 9.21 7.16 -15.74
CA GLY A 32 9.50 7.99 -16.92
C GLY A 32 10.98 8.34 -17.11
N THR A 33 11.83 8.16 -16.09
CA THR A 33 13.29 8.34 -16.22
C THR A 33 13.97 7.25 -17.05
N GLY A 34 13.27 6.14 -17.36
CA GLY A 34 13.80 5.00 -18.11
C GLY A 34 14.83 4.15 -17.34
N GLN A 35 15.18 4.53 -16.12
CA GLN A 35 16.15 3.85 -15.26
C GLN A 35 15.54 2.64 -14.54
N ILE A 36 14.22 2.63 -14.31
CA ILE A 36 13.53 1.59 -13.54
C ILE A 36 12.56 0.82 -14.44
N LYS A 37 12.72 -0.52 -14.47
CA LYS A 37 11.82 -1.42 -15.18
C LYS A 37 10.52 -1.64 -14.41
N GLN A 38 9.43 -1.84 -15.14
CA GLN A 38 8.11 -2.08 -14.55
C GLN A 38 8.11 -3.29 -13.61
N SER A 39 8.85 -4.35 -13.97
CA SER A 39 8.98 -5.55 -13.15
C SER A 39 9.65 -5.31 -11.80
N GLU A 40 10.62 -4.38 -11.73
CA GLU A 40 11.27 -4.00 -10.47
C GLU A 40 10.29 -3.26 -9.55
N MET A 41 9.50 -2.33 -10.11
CA MET A 41 8.47 -1.61 -9.36
C MET A 41 7.40 -2.54 -8.80
N ILE A 42 6.95 -3.53 -9.58
CA ILE A 42 5.97 -4.52 -9.13
C ILE A 42 6.56 -5.36 -7.98
N LYS A 43 7.83 -5.77 -8.06
CA LYS A 43 8.49 -6.59 -7.03
C LYS A 43 8.63 -5.83 -5.71
N VAL A 44 9.06 -4.58 -5.77
CA VAL A 44 9.18 -3.69 -4.60
C VAL A 44 7.79 -3.36 -4.04
N GLY A 45 6.83 -3.04 -4.90
CA GLY A 45 5.45 -2.76 -4.52
C GLY A 45 4.74 -3.95 -3.88
N PHE A 46 5.04 -5.18 -4.31
CA PHE A 46 4.52 -6.41 -3.70
C PHE A 46 4.99 -6.56 -2.25
N TRP A 47 6.30 -6.39 -2.00
CA TRP A 47 6.85 -6.45 -0.66
C TRP A 47 6.31 -5.35 0.25
N LEU A 48 6.18 -4.12 -0.26
CA LEU A 48 5.58 -3.00 0.46
C LEU A 48 4.11 -3.25 0.83
N ASN A 49 3.33 -3.86 -0.07
CA ASN A 49 1.95 -4.24 0.21
C ASN A 49 1.87 -5.27 1.34
N ILE A 50 2.69 -6.31 1.31
CA ILE A 50 2.74 -7.32 2.38
C ILE A 50 3.04 -6.68 3.73
N ILE A 51 4.07 -5.82 3.80
CA ILE A 51 4.42 -5.11 5.04
C ILE A 51 3.25 -4.23 5.51
N SER A 52 2.62 -3.50 4.58
CA SER A 52 1.48 -2.63 4.90
C SER A 52 0.30 -3.42 5.46
N ILE A 53 -0.01 -4.60 4.90
CA ILE A 53 -1.05 -5.50 5.42
C ILE A 53 -0.72 -5.93 6.85
N PHE A 54 0.52 -6.34 7.12
CA PHE A 54 0.93 -6.73 8.48
C PHE A 54 0.84 -5.56 9.47
N VAL A 55 1.25 -4.36 9.08
CA VAL A 55 1.18 -3.16 9.93
C VAL A 55 -0.28 -2.82 10.21
N ILE A 56 -1.14 -2.75 9.19
CA ILE A 56 -2.56 -2.42 9.34
C ILE A 56 -3.27 -3.49 10.18
N ALA A 57 -2.98 -4.78 9.95
CA ALA A 57 -3.55 -5.86 10.74
C ALA A 57 -3.12 -5.80 12.22
N THR A 58 -1.83 -5.52 12.48
CA THR A 58 -1.30 -5.42 13.85
C THR A 58 -1.85 -4.20 14.58
N VAL A 59 -1.86 -3.04 13.93
CA VAL A 59 -2.44 -1.80 14.49
C VAL A 59 -3.94 -1.97 14.69
N GLY A 60 -4.66 -2.53 13.71
CA GLY A 60 -6.08 -2.82 13.83
C GLY A 60 -6.39 -3.78 14.97
N TYR A 61 -5.55 -4.81 15.19
CA TYR A 61 -5.68 -5.72 16.32
C TYR A 61 -5.41 -5.02 17.66
N LEU A 62 -4.32 -4.23 17.77
CA LEU A 62 -3.95 -3.50 19.00
C LEU A 62 -4.93 -2.38 19.39
N PHE A 63 -5.48 -1.65 18.41
CA PHE A 63 -6.41 -0.54 18.66
C PHE A 63 -7.84 -1.03 18.98
N TRP A 64 -8.10 -2.30 18.70
CA TRP A 64 -9.39 -2.95 18.90
C TRP A 64 -9.44 -3.87 20.11
N LEU A 65 -8.28 -4.23 20.66
CA LEU A 65 -8.12 -4.84 21.98
C LEU A 65 -8.25 -3.75 23.07
#